data_AF-A0A431W3M3-F1
#
_entry.id   AF-A0A431W3M3-F1
#
_cell.length_a   1.000
_cell.length_b   1.000
_cell.length_c   1.000
_cell.angle_alpha   90.00
_cell.angle_beta   90.00
_cell.angle_gamma   90.00
#
_symmetry.space_group_name_H-M   'P 1'
#
loop_
_entity.id
_entity.type
_entity.pdbx_description
1 polymer ?
#
loop_
_entity_poly.entity_id
_entity_poly.type
_entity_poly.pdbx_seq_one_letter_code
_entity_poly.pdbx_strand_id
1 'polypeptide(L)'
;MGYIAPIPNFQYSQYAERELDNGYDPFQIIPVGRTKPATNAKLNHAREQDMVQMKQIKKKSSDLPKTSSRSKVEELYSELTGKGRYINECI
;
A
#
# COMPACT_ATOMS: atom_id res chain seq x y z
N MET A 1 58.70 -11.34 29.85
CA MET A 1 57.60 -10.83 29.00
C MET A 1 56.46 -10.47 29.95
N GLY A 2 56.19 -9.18 30.13
CA GLY A 2 55.20 -8.72 31.10
C GLY A 2 53.80 -8.80 30.51
N TYR A 3 52.86 -9.40 31.24
CA TYR A 3 51.45 -9.36 30.89
C TYR A 3 50.85 -8.08 31.47
N ILE A 4 50.29 -7.23 30.62
CA ILE A 4 49.51 -6.06 31.04
C ILE A 4 48.06 -6.54 31.17
N ALA A 5 47.48 -6.36 32.36
CA ALA A 5 46.06 -6.66 32.56
C ALA A 5 45.21 -5.73 31.68
N PRO A 6 44.23 -6.25 30.94
CA PRO A 6 43.37 -5.42 30.11
C PRO A 6 42.58 -4.46 31.01
N ILE A 7 42.64 -3.18 30.70
CA ILE A 7 41.85 -2.15 31.37
C ILE A 7 40.48 -2.10 30.68
N PRO A 8 39.38 -2.42 31.40
CA PRO A 8 38.05 -2.33 30.82
C PRO A 8 37.68 -0.85 30.58
N ASN A 9 37.53 -0.48 29.30
CA ASN A 9 37.12 0.86 28.89
C ASN A 9 35.59 0.96 28.86
N PHE A 10 34.98 1.04 30.05
CA PHE A 10 33.53 1.12 30.20
C PHE A 10 32.93 2.34 29.48
N GLN A 11 33.60 3.48 29.53
CA GLN A 11 33.15 4.71 28.86
C GLN A 11 33.05 4.52 27.35
N TYR A 12 34.06 3.92 26.73
CA TYR A 12 34.08 3.66 25.29
C TYR A 12 32.98 2.68 24.88
N SER A 13 32.72 1.69 25.73
CA SER A 13 31.67 0.68 25.51
C SER A 13 30.27 1.32 25.59
N GLN A 14 30.03 2.21 26.55
CA GLN A 14 28.77 2.93 26.70
C GLN A 14 28.49 3.88 25.52
N TYR A 15 29.51 4.57 25.01
CA TYR A 15 29.35 5.40 23.80
C TYR A 15 29.05 4.54 22.57
N ALA A 16 29.73 3.40 22.41
CA ALA A 16 29.47 2.48 21.32
C ALA A 16 28.05 1.91 21.39
N GLU A 17 27.59 1.47 22.56
CA GLU A 17 26.23 0.98 22.76
C GLU A 17 25.18 2.06 22.46
N ARG A 18 25.41 3.32 22.86
CA ARG A 18 24.49 4.43 22.58
C ARG A 18 24.34 4.73 21.09
N GLU A 19 25.43 4.67 20.34
CA GLU A 19 25.44 4.94 18.90
C GLU A 19 24.96 3.73 18.07
N LEU A 20 25.14 2.50 18.58
CA LEU A 20 24.77 1.25 17.90
C LEU A 20 23.36 0.76 18.26
N ASP A 21 22.77 1.21 19.36
CA ASP A 21 21.39 0.87 19.74
C ASP A 21 20.41 1.60 18.82
N ASN A 22 20.29 1.05 17.61
CA ASN A 22 19.30 1.39 16.62
C ASN A 22 17.92 1.11 17.20
N GLY A 23 17.33 2.15 17.77
CA GLY A 23 15.90 2.43 17.85
C GLY A 23 15.05 1.21 18.16
N TYR A 24 14.77 0.99 19.44
CA TYR A 24 13.58 0.24 19.84
C TYR A 24 12.39 0.81 19.07
N ASP A 25 11.86 0.02 18.13
CA ASP A 25 10.65 0.37 17.39
C ASP A 25 9.45 -0.09 18.24
N PRO A 26 8.75 0.84 18.92
CA PRO A 26 7.60 0.49 19.76
C PRO A 26 6.41 -0.04 18.92
N PHE A 27 6.46 0.08 17.59
CA PHE A 27 5.38 -0.32 16.70
C PHE A 27 5.82 -1.44 15.77
N GLN A 28 5.82 -2.67 16.28
CA GLN A 28 5.90 -3.84 15.43
C GLN A 28 4.59 -3.97 14.63
N ILE A 29 4.58 -3.46 13.40
CA ILE A 29 3.45 -3.62 12.48
C ILE A 29 3.32 -5.10 12.14
N ILE A 30 2.35 -5.78 12.77
CA ILE A 30 2.06 -7.18 12.47
C ILE A 30 1.46 -7.24 11.05
N PRO A 31 2.03 -8.04 10.13
CA PRO A 31 1.48 -8.15 8.78
C PRO A 31 0.07 -8.73 8.84
N VAL A 32 -0.89 -8.02 8.26
CA VAL A 32 -2.29 -8.48 8.20
C VAL A 32 -2.41 -9.62 7.19
N GLY A 33 -2.91 -10.76 7.65
CA GLY A 33 -3.19 -11.91 6.80
C GLY A 33 -4.34 -11.63 5.82
N ARG A 34 -4.23 -12.14 4.59
CA ARG A 34 -5.31 -12.06 3.60
C ARG A 34 -6.52 -12.89 4.08
N THR A 35 -7.66 -12.26 4.26
CA THR A 35 -8.92 -12.97 4.56
C THR A 35 -9.53 -13.53 3.29
N LYS A 36 -9.97 -14.80 3.34
CA LYS A 36 -10.77 -15.38 2.26
C LYS A 36 -12.21 -14.86 2.39
N PRO A 37 -12.90 -14.57 1.28
CA PRO A 37 -14.32 -14.23 1.34
C PRO A 37 -15.08 -15.38 1.99
N ALA A 38 -15.94 -15.07 2.97
CA ALA A 38 -16.90 -16.03 3.48
C ALA A 38 -17.82 -16.40 2.30
N THR A 39 -17.58 -17.58 1.73
CA THR A 39 -18.32 -18.07 0.57
C THR A 39 -19.80 -18.13 0.91
N ASN A 40 -20.59 -17.18 0.41
CA ASN A 40 -22.02 -17.38 0.24
C ASN A 40 -22.16 -18.44 -0.86
N ALA A 41 -22.35 -19.70 -0.45
CA ALA A 41 -22.47 -20.86 -1.35
C ALA A 41 -23.52 -20.67 -2.47
N LYS A 42 -24.46 -19.72 -2.29
CA LYS A 42 -25.51 -19.38 -3.25
C LYS A 42 -25.05 -18.55 -4.46
N LEU A 43 -23.88 -17.90 -4.43
CA LEU A 43 -23.40 -17.05 -5.55
C LEU A 43 -22.52 -17.80 -6.57
N ASN A 44 -22.02 -18.98 -6.23
CA ASN A 44 -21.06 -19.70 -7.07
C ASN A 44 -21.71 -20.31 -8.32
N HIS A 45 -22.99 -20.69 -8.26
CA HIS A 45 -23.71 -21.23 -9.42
C HIS A 45 -24.02 -20.18 -10.49
N ALA A 46 -24.15 -18.89 -10.12
CA ALA A 46 -24.33 -17.81 -11.09
C ALA A 46 -23.02 -17.49 -11.83
N ARG A 47 -21.87 -17.58 -11.15
CA ARG A 47 -20.56 -17.23 -11.73
C ARG A 47 -20.06 -18.22 -12.77
N GLU A 48 -20.37 -19.51 -12.66
CA GLU A 48 -19.91 -20.50 -13.64
C GLU A 48 -20.56 -20.29 -15.01
N GLN A 49 -21.84 -19.86 -15.05
CA GLN A 49 -22.53 -19.54 -16.30
C GLN A 49 -22.03 -18.23 -16.93
N ASP A 50 -21.74 -17.21 -16.11
CA ASP A 50 -21.18 -15.93 -16.57
C ASP A 50 -19.73 -16.06 -17.09
N MET A 51 -18.93 -16.96 -16.51
CA MET A 51 -17.55 -17.20 -16.95
C MET A 51 -17.45 -17.82 -18.35
N VAL A 52 -18.43 -18.65 -18.76
CA VAL A 52 -18.50 -19.22 -20.11
C VAL A 52 -18.86 -18.14 -21.13
N GLN A 53 -19.77 -17.23 -20.78
CA GLN A 53 -20.16 -16.10 -21.64
C GLN A 53 -19.04 -15.05 -21.77
N MET A 54 -18.32 -14.74 -20.69
CA MET A 54 -17.19 -13.79 -20.72
C MET A 54 -16.00 -14.25 -21.56
N LYS A 55 -15.75 -15.56 -21.69
CA LYS A 55 -14.67 -16.07 -22.54
C LYS A 55 -14.91 -15.83 -24.03
N GLN A 56 -16.17 -15.71 -24.46
CA GLN A 56 -16.51 -15.40 -25.85
C GLN A 56 -16.37 -13.91 -26.18
N ILE A 57 -16.60 -13.03 -25.20
CA ILE A 57 -16.52 -11.57 -25.36
C ILE A 57 -15.06 -11.09 -25.47
N LYS A 58 -14.11 -11.77 -24.82
CA LYS A 58 -12.68 -11.40 -24.80
C LYS A 58 -11.93 -11.54 -26.14
N LYS A 59 -12.56 -12.06 -27.20
CA LYS A 59 -11.95 -12.13 -28.55
C LYS A 59 -12.12 -10.85 -29.38
N LYS A 60 -12.83 -9.83 -28.88
CA LYS A 60 -12.92 -8.50 -29.51
C LYS A 60 -12.16 -7.46 -28.68
N SER A 61 -10.84 -7.62 -28.58
CA SER A 61 -9.97 -6.55 -28.12
C SER A 61 -9.68 -5.61 -29.29
N SER A 62 -10.50 -4.57 -29.46
CA SER A 62 -10.11 -3.37 -30.19
C SER A 62 -10.01 -2.23 -29.19
N ASP A 63 -8.78 -1.79 -28.98
CA ASP A 63 -8.32 -0.47 -28.52
C ASP A 63 -9.30 0.36 -27.66
N LEU A 64 -9.04 0.40 -26.34
CA LEU A 64 -9.57 1.45 -25.48
C LEU A 64 -8.46 2.46 -25.14
N PRO A 65 -8.66 3.77 -25.39
CA PRO A 65 -7.66 4.78 -25.08
C PRO A 65 -7.56 4.99 -23.56
N LYS A 66 -6.38 4.70 -23.02
CA LYS A 66 -6.08 4.66 -21.58
C LYS A 66 -5.90 6.05 -20.92
N THR A 67 -6.38 7.12 -21.55
CA THR A 67 -5.96 8.50 -21.21
C THR A 67 -7.09 9.44 -20.77
N SER A 68 -8.35 9.00 -20.69
CA SER A 68 -9.48 9.91 -20.35
C SER A 68 -9.92 9.90 -18.88
N SER A 69 -9.28 9.12 -17.99
CA SER A 69 -9.80 8.93 -16.63
C SER A 69 -9.35 10.01 -15.63
N ARG A 70 -8.22 10.68 -15.86
CA ARG A 70 -7.64 11.60 -14.86
C ARG A 70 -8.48 12.86 -14.64
N SER A 71 -8.94 13.49 -15.71
CA SER A 71 -9.79 14.69 -15.63
C SER A 71 -11.15 14.39 -14.97
N LYS A 72 -11.75 13.24 -15.27
CA LYS A 72 -13.01 12.81 -14.63
C LYS A 72 -12.85 12.52 -13.14
N VAL A 73 -11.71 11.96 -12.75
CA VAL A 73 -11.40 11.69 -11.34
C VAL A 73 -11.23 13.02 -10.58
N GLU A 74 -10.57 14.00 -11.19
CA GLU A 74 -10.38 15.33 -10.61
C GLU A 74 -11.71 16.09 -10.45
N GLU A 75 -12.60 16.00 -11.45
CA GLU A 75 -13.95 16.55 -11.40
C GLU A 75 -14.76 15.95 -10.24
N LEU A 76 -14.76 14.63 -10.08
CA LEU A 76 -15.43 13.95 -8.96
C LEU A 76 -14.89 14.35 -7.59
N TYR A 77 -13.57 14.49 -7.45
CA TYR A 77 -12.97 14.98 -6.21
C TYR A 77 -13.37 16.43 -5.92
N SER A 78 -13.50 17.27 -6.95
CA SER A 78 -13.92 18.66 -6.81
C SER A 78 -15.38 18.79 -6.38
N GLU A 79 -16.26 17.95 -6.91
CA GLU A 79 -17.67 17.90 -6.49
C GLU A 79 -17.83 17.41 -5.06
N LEU A 80 -17.07 16.38 -4.67
CA LEU A 80 -17.16 15.78 -3.35
C LEU A 80 -16.58 16.68 -2.26
N THR A 81 -15.45 17.32 -2.53
CA THR A 81 -14.71 18.11 -1.52
C THR A 81 -14.98 19.61 -1.60
N GLY A 82 -15.58 20.09 -2.70
CA GLY A 82 -15.78 21.51 -3.00
C GLY A 82 -14.48 22.25 -3.37
N LYS A 83 -13.33 21.59 -3.31
CA LYS A 83 -12.01 22.18 -3.61
C LYS A 83 -11.75 22.09 -5.11
N GLY A 84 -11.30 23.18 -5.72
CA GLY A 84 -10.98 23.19 -7.16
C GLY A 84 -12.20 23.36 -8.08
N ARG A 85 -13.41 23.53 -7.54
CA ARG A 85 -14.62 23.76 -8.33
C ARG A 85 -14.58 25.09 -9.11
N TYR A 86 -13.90 26.07 -8.53
CA TYR A 86 -14.03 27.48 -8.87
C TYR A 86 -12.66 28.16 -9.05
N ILE A 87 -11.73 27.48 -9.71
CA ILE A 87 -10.32 27.95 -9.84
C ILE A 87 -10.21 29.15 -10.79
N ASN A 88 -11.21 29.36 -11.65
CA ASN A 88 -11.19 30.35 -12.73
C ASN A 88 -12.26 31.44 -12.60
N GLU A 89 -12.99 31.54 -11.48
CA GLU A 89 -14.05 32.55 -11.30
C GLU A 89 -13.69 33.73 -10.40
N CYS A 90 -12.39 33.97 -10.18
CA CYS A 90 -11.95 35.31 -9.84
C CYS A 90 -11.83 36.15 -11.12
N ILE A 91 -12.70 37.16 -11.23
CA ILE A 91 -12.53 38.35 -12.08
C ILE A 91 -11.45 39.25 -11.46
#